data_AF-A0A2N1C2K3-F1
#
_entry.id   AF-A0A2N1C2K3-F1
#
_cell.length_a   1.000
_cell.length_b   1.000
_cell.length_c   1.000
_cell.angle_alpha   90.00
_cell.angle_beta   90.00
_cell.angle_gamma   90.00
#
_symmetry.space_group_name_H-M   'P 1'
#
loop_
_entity.id
_entity.type
_entity.pdbx_description
1 polymer ?
#
loop_
_entity_poly.entity_id
_entity_poly.type
_entity_poly.pdbx_seq_one_letter_code
_entity_poly.pdbx_strand_id
1 'polypeptide(L)'
;MKYLNQLKTVLVLLIYSATATAGYVCDEWDDLSTVTLTSMALVTAPTEVIDLTSFSGAATGYGDDGREATECAGFFDGNDMKTPDDHNIGEWGDGFFNGELQNAKISPSNTDILLNPDNMLFDPLYLDGIPNVSDNIDDLGDGFNDDLVFIGPDDIQDIGGDGIFDKDGEVIESTGQDDPGWVFLGRTNDAGNDFDYADTGIGLFDENDNSLQLNIGELITIDFGCDVNNDTTTDVNIINNDGCNQWSLSPIASIAEDLDPLFGDGFFDHLAFVIKAGDEFIIYDFNFNIIKAEIEGITGLDVDLEVPYNLAGTFNWLGTHAISHISVYAHDPILEDGPTVISEPRASLLLLFGVILILLRLKSTRVAL
;
A
#
# COMPACT_ATOMS: atom_id res chain seq x y z
N MET A 1 10.83 -1.31 -54.89
CA MET A 1 11.13 -2.55 -54.13
C MET A 1 12.19 -2.36 -53.04
N LYS A 2 13.29 -1.62 -53.26
CA LYS A 2 14.29 -1.34 -52.20
C LYS A 2 13.70 -0.70 -50.92
N TYR A 3 12.82 0.29 -51.08
CA TYR A 3 12.20 0.99 -49.96
C TYR A 3 11.19 0.14 -49.16
N LEU A 4 10.58 -0.88 -49.79
CA LEU A 4 9.60 -1.74 -49.12
C LEU A 4 10.27 -2.75 -48.19
N ASN A 5 11.49 -3.20 -48.52
CA ASN A 5 12.28 -4.05 -47.62
C ASN A 5 12.88 -3.23 -46.45
N GLN A 6 13.28 -1.98 -46.67
CA GLN A 6 13.76 -1.11 -45.59
C GLN A 6 12.64 -0.76 -44.59
N LEU A 7 11.42 -0.50 -45.07
CA LEU A 7 10.26 -0.24 -44.20
C LEU A 7 9.91 -1.47 -43.34
N LYS A 8 10.02 -2.70 -43.88
CA LYS A 8 9.82 -3.93 -43.11
C LYS A 8 10.88 -4.13 -42.04
N THR A 9 12.14 -3.77 -42.30
CA THR A 9 13.21 -3.88 -41.29
C THR A 9 13.00 -2.88 -40.14
N VAL A 10 12.55 -1.66 -40.44
CA VAL A 10 12.21 -0.65 -39.41
C VAL A 10 10.97 -1.04 -38.62
N LEU A 11 9.95 -1.61 -39.26
CA LEU A 11 8.74 -2.09 -38.58
C LEU A 11 9.04 -3.28 -37.66
N VAL A 12 9.93 -4.19 -38.07
CA VAL A 12 10.39 -5.31 -37.21
C VAL A 12 11.23 -4.79 -36.04
N LEU A 13 12.04 -3.74 -36.22
CA LEU A 13 12.78 -3.12 -35.12
C LEU A 13 11.87 -2.36 -34.13
N LEU A 14 10.76 -1.77 -34.58
CA LEU A 14 9.76 -1.12 -33.72
C LEU A 14 8.84 -2.09 -32.99
N ILE A 15 8.69 -3.33 -33.47
CA ILE A 15 7.96 -4.39 -32.76
C ILE A 15 8.87 -5.12 -31.75
N TYR A 16 10.19 -4.96 -31.88
CA TYR A 16 11.21 -5.50 -30.97
C TYR A 16 11.88 -4.44 -30.10
N SER A 17 11.37 -3.20 -30.04
CA SER A 17 11.61 -2.37 -28.86
C SER A 17 10.79 -2.99 -27.73
N ALA A 18 11.36 -4.04 -27.14
CA ALA A 18 11.05 -4.39 -25.78
C ALA A 18 11.05 -3.07 -24.99
N THR A 19 9.95 -2.81 -24.31
CA THR A 19 9.95 -1.98 -23.13
C THR A 19 11.21 -2.36 -22.35
N ALA A 20 12.20 -1.47 -22.31
CA ALA A 20 13.17 -1.52 -21.25
C ALA A 20 12.38 -1.07 -20.02
N THR A 21 11.64 -2.01 -19.42
CA THR A 21 11.31 -1.88 -18.00
C THR A 21 12.67 -1.73 -17.33
N ALA A 22 12.87 -0.66 -16.57
CA ALA A 22 13.99 -0.59 -15.66
C ALA A 22 14.01 -1.93 -14.90
N GLY A 23 15.08 -2.71 -15.09
CA GLY A 23 15.21 -3.97 -14.38
C GLY A 23 15.41 -3.61 -12.92
N TYR A 24 14.32 -3.68 -12.14
CA TYR A 24 14.41 -3.58 -10.69
C TYR A 24 15.32 -4.71 -10.19
N VAL A 25 16.30 -4.31 -9.37
CA VAL A 25 17.53 -5.04 -9.05
C VAL A 25 17.28 -6.06 -7.95
N CYS A 26 16.41 -7.04 -8.19
CA CYS A 26 16.17 -8.10 -7.20
C CYS A 26 16.35 -9.52 -7.75
N ASP A 27 16.63 -9.67 -9.05
CA ASP A 27 16.82 -10.97 -9.72
C ASP A 27 18.28 -11.27 -10.12
N GLU A 28 19.25 -10.40 -9.76
CA GLU A 28 20.67 -10.66 -10.05
C GLU A 28 21.42 -11.34 -8.89
N TRP A 29 21.14 -12.63 -8.72
CA TRP A 29 22.05 -13.71 -8.31
C TRP A 29 22.72 -13.61 -6.92
N ASP A 30 22.35 -14.56 -6.05
CA ASP A 30 23.08 -15.06 -4.87
C ASP A 30 23.35 -14.11 -3.67
N ASP A 31 23.17 -12.80 -3.79
CA ASP A 31 23.57 -11.84 -2.73
C ASP A 31 22.41 -11.14 -1.99
N LEU A 32 21.15 -11.38 -2.38
CA LEU A 32 20.01 -10.61 -1.89
C LEU A 32 19.08 -11.45 -1.03
N SER A 33 18.37 -10.79 -0.12
CA SER A 33 17.30 -11.47 0.58
C SER A 33 16.16 -11.87 -0.36
N THR A 34 15.39 -12.86 0.04
CA THR A 34 14.15 -13.23 -0.64
C THR A 34 13.10 -13.35 0.44
N VAL A 35 12.06 -12.54 0.37
CA VAL A 35 10.89 -12.68 1.24
C VAL A 35 9.84 -13.46 0.46
N THR A 36 9.31 -14.51 1.06
CA THR A 36 8.29 -15.36 0.45
C THR A 36 7.07 -15.42 1.36
N LEU A 37 5.89 -15.45 0.75
CA LEU A 37 4.62 -15.80 1.36
C LEU A 37 4.38 -17.28 1.13
N THR A 38 4.22 -18.05 2.19
CA THR A 38 4.04 -19.51 2.13
C THR A 38 2.60 -19.93 2.36
N SER A 39 1.83 -19.15 3.12
CA SER A 39 0.44 -19.48 3.40
C SER A 39 -0.43 -18.27 3.72
N MET A 40 -1.71 -18.44 3.43
CA MET A 40 -2.79 -17.51 3.80
C MET A 40 -3.93 -18.31 4.43
N ALA A 41 -4.53 -17.83 5.51
CA ALA A 41 -5.69 -18.45 6.12
C ALA A 41 -6.63 -17.39 6.67
N LEU A 42 -7.92 -17.48 6.33
CA LEU A 42 -8.91 -16.53 6.82
C LEU A 42 -8.95 -16.57 8.36
N VAL A 43 -8.95 -15.41 9.03
CA VAL A 43 -8.90 -15.35 10.51
C VAL A 43 -10.11 -16.06 11.14
N THR A 44 -11.28 -15.97 10.51
CA THR A 44 -12.52 -16.61 11.01
C THR A 44 -12.62 -18.10 10.67
N ALA A 45 -11.78 -18.61 9.77
CA ALA A 45 -11.71 -20.01 9.37
C ALA A 45 -10.24 -20.50 9.27
N PRO A 46 -9.46 -20.43 10.36
CA PRO A 46 -8.00 -20.61 10.32
C PRO A 46 -7.57 -22.05 9.97
N THR A 47 -8.50 -23.01 9.96
CA THR A 47 -8.27 -24.38 9.53
C THR A 47 -8.29 -24.56 8.00
N GLU A 48 -8.82 -23.58 7.27
CA GLU A 48 -8.85 -23.57 5.80
C GLU A 48 -7.64 -22.79 5.28
N VAL A 49 -6.47 -23.44 5.33
CA VAL A 49 -5.20 -22.85 4.93
C VAL A 49 -5.01 -22.98 3.41
N ILE A 50 -4.73 -21.86 2.75
CA ILE A 50 -4.22 -21.79 1.39
C ILE A 50 -2.70 -21.99 1.48
N ASP A 51 -2.23 -23.18 1.14
CA ASP A 51 -0.81 -23.52 1.10
C ASP A 51 -0.20 -23.14 -0.26
N LEU A 52 0.52 -22.02 -0.30
CA LEU A 52 1.09 -21.47 -1.53
C LEU A 52 2.29 -22.30 -2.03
N THR A 53 2.94 -23.08 -1.15
CA THR A 53 4.02 -24.00 -1.56
C THR A 53 3.48 -25.13 -2.43
N SER A 54 2.17 -25.42 -2.34
CA SER A 54 1.52 -26.45 -3.16
C SER A 54 1.29 -26.04 -4.62
N PHE A 55 1.49 -24.75 -4.96
CA PHE A 55 1.30 -24.21 -6.30
C PHE A 55 2.58 -24.22 -7.16
N SER A 56 3.67 -24.83 -6.67
CA SER A 56 4.98 -24.74 -7.33
C SER A 56 4.96 -25.28 -8.77
N GLY A 57 5.57 -24.53 -9.70
CA GLY A 57 5.66 -24.92 -11.10
C GLY A 57 5.99 -23.77 -12.06
N ALA A 58 6.64 -24.09 -13.19
CA ALA A 58 7.14 -23.11 -14.18
C ALA A 58 6.06 -22.24 -14.86
N ALA A 59 4.78 -22.42 -14.54
CA ALA A 59 3.65 -21.69 -15.12
C ALA A 59 2.90 -20.81 -14.10
N THR A 60 3.21 -20.90 -12.81
CA THR A 60 2.44 -20.22 -11.75
C THR A 60 3.15 -19.00 -11.19
N GLY A 61 4.48 -18.91 -11.29
CA GLY A 61 5.25 -17.88 -10.58
C GLY A 61 5.53 -18.22 -9.11
N TYR A 62 5.16 -19.43 -8.67
CA TYR A 62 5.37 -19.93 -7.31
C TYR A 62 6.55 -20.91 -7.29
N GLY A 63 7.44 -20.72 -6.34
CA GLY A 63 8.54 -21.63 -6.03
C GLY A 63 8.14 -22.74 -5.07
N ASP A 64 9.05 -23.67 -4.80
CA ASP A 64 8.86 -24.69 -3.77
C ASP A 64 8.77 -24.08 -2.35
N ASP A 65 9.29 -22.85 -2.18
CA ASP A 65 9.29 -22.09 -0.93
C ASP A 65 8.15 -21.05 -0.85
N GLY A 66 7.13 -21.18 -1.72
CA GLY A 66 5.96 -20.30 -1.77
C GLY A 66 6.02 -19.24 -2.87
N ARG A 67 5.30 -18.13 -2.65
CA ARG A 67 5.27 -16.97 -3.55
C ARG A 67 6.32 -15.98 -3.11
N GLU A 68 7.26 -15.61 -3.97
CA GLU A 68 8.18 -14.48 -3.69
C GLU A 68 7.39 -13.17 -3.57
N ALA A 69 8.02 -12.10 -3.11
CA ALA A 69 7.43 -10.76 -3.14
C ALA A 69 6.88 -10.44 -4.56
N THR A 70 5.78 -9.70 -4.63
CA THR A 70 5.19 -9.30 -5.90
C THR A 70 6.08 -8.30 -6.63
N GLU A 71 6.69 -7.41 -5.87
CA GLU A 71 7.65 -6.42 -6.35
C GLU A 71 8.76 -6.19 -5.32
N CYS A 72 9.87 -5.60 -5.79
CA CYS A 72 11.01 -5.25 -4.96
C CYS A 72 11.61 -3.93 -5.48
N ALA A 73 11.64 -2.90 -4.64
CA ALA A 73 12.08 -1.56 -5.03
C ALA A 73 13.60 -1.49 -5.27
N GLY A 74 14.36 -2.43 -4.72
CA GLY A 74 15.81 -2.54 -4.87
C GLY A 74 16.61 -2.26 -3.60
N PHE A 75 17.92 -2.10 -3.76
CA PHE A 75 18.87 -1.78 -2.69
C PHE A 75 19.10 -0.28 -2.60
N PHE A 76 19.07 0.22 -1.36
CA PHE A 76 19.22 1.63 -1.05
C PHE A 76 20.36 1.87 -0.08
N ASP A 77 21.14 2.92 -0.35
CA ASP A 77 22.21 3.37 0.53
C ASP A 77 21.67 4.28 1.65
N GLY A 78 21.82 3.83 2.90
CA GLY A 78 21.59 4.61 4.10
C GLY A 78 20.62 4.00 5.10
N ASN A 79 19.74 4.83 5.67
CA ASN A 79 18.73 4.43 6.65
C ASN A 79 17.32 4.50 6.06
N ASP A 80 16.49 3.53 6.44
CA ASP A 80 15.05 3.41 6.19
C ASP A 80 14.24 4.32 7.13
N MET A 81 14.66 5.57 7.23
CA MET A 81 13.97 6.65 7.91
C MET A 81 13.44 7.60 6.84
N LYS A 82 12.52 8.51 7.17
CA LYS A 82 11.89 8.76 8.49
C LYS A 82 10.66 7.87 8.75
N THR A 83 10.44 7.49 10.01
CA THR A 83 9.18 6.85 10.44
C THR A 83 8.12 7.92 10.71
N PRO A 84 6.82 7.60 10.63
CA PRO A 84 5.77 8.56 10.96
C PRO A 84 5.95 9.15 12.37
N ASP A 85 5.72 10.46 12.53
CA ASP A 85 5.93 11.19 13.77
C ASP A 85 4.62 11.67 14.44
N ASP A 86 3.58 11.96 13.66
CA ASP A 86 2.35 12.59 14.13
C ASP A 86 1.12 11.68 13.91
N HIS A 87 0.80 11.34 12.66
CA HIS A 87 -0.38 10.58 12.24
C HIS A 87 0.02 9.42 11.33
N ASN A 88 0.08 8.23 11.90
CA ASN A 88 0.45 7.02 11.17
C ASN A 88 -0.78 6.38 10.51
N ILE A 89 -1.39 7.12 9.59
CA ILE A 89 -2.57 6.69 8.83
C ILE A 89 -2.39 6.85 7.31
N GLY A 90 -1.16 7.05 6.83
CA GLY A 90 -0.89 7.15 5.40
C GLY A 90 -0.95 8.56 4.80
N GLU A 91 -0.99 9.60 5.64
CA GLU A 91 -0.97 11.00 5.18
C GLU A 91 0.33 11.33 4.44
N TRP A 92 0.21 12.07 3.34
CA TRP A 92 1.36 12.59 2.61
C TRP A 92 2.27 13.45 3.50
N GLY A 93 3.56 13.23 3.37
CA GLY A 93 4.60 13.90 4.15
C GLY A 93 4.85 13.29 5.53
N ASP A 94 4.11 12.26 5.97
CA ASP A 94 4.36 11.57 7.25
C ASP A 94 4.98 10.17 7.07
N GLY A 95 6.31 10.12 7.07
CA GLY A 95 7.08 8.89 6.97
C GLY A 95 7.56 8.50 5.57
N PHE A 96 8.35 7.42 5.54
CA PHE A 96 9.17 7.01 4.41
C PHE A 96 8.37 6.67 3.15
N PHE A 97 7.29 5.89 3.27
CA PHE A 97 6.44 5.52 2.13
C PHE A 97 5.38 6.57 1.78
N ASN A 98 5.22 7.61 2.60
CA ASN A 98 4.24 8.66 2.35
C ASN A 98 4.89 9.93 1.79
N GLY A 99 6.02 9.82 1.08
CA GLY A 99 6.64 10.98 0.43
C GLY A 99 7.40 11.96 1.33
N GLU A 100 7.61 11.65 2.63
CA GLU A 100 8.41 12.53 3.48
C GLU A 100 9.85 12.67 2.95
N LEU A 101 10.40 13.89 2.99
CA LEU A 101 11.73 14.20 2.46
C LEU A 101 12.86 13.52 3.25
N GLN A 102 13.74 12.80 2.55
CA GLN A 102 14.88 12.11 3.17
C GLN A 102 16.20 12.90 3.16
N ASN A 103 16.13 14.22 3.07
CA ASN A 103 17.31 15.06 2.90
C ASN A 103 18.34 14.89 4.05
N ALA A 104 19.61 15.12 3.74
CA ALA A 104 20.74 14.94 4.66
C ALA A 104 20.70 15.79 5.96
N LYS A 105 19.77 16.75 6.12
CA LYS A 105 19.56 17.43 7.42
C LYS A 105 18.63 16.64 8.35
N ILE A 106 17.75 15.83 7.77
CA ILE A 106 16.74 15.00 8.45
C ILE A 106 17.29 13.57 8.60
N SER A 107 17.88 13.00 7.54
CA SER A 107 18.55 11.70 7.54
C SER A 107 19.98 11.83 6.98
N PRO A 108 20.96 12.27 7.78
CA PRO A 108 22.34 12.53 7.32
C PRO A 108 23.08 11.28 6.80
N SER A 109 22.53 10.10 7.05
CA SER A 109 23.04 8.81 6.60
C SER A 109 22.35 8.28 5.35
N ASN A 110 21.20 8.84 4.92
CA ASN A 110 20.63 8.48 3.62
C ASN A 110 21.48 9.13 2.52
N THR A 111 22.08 8.33 1.64
CA THR A 111 22.90 8.82 0.53
C THR A 111 22.38 8.37 -0.82
N ASP A 112 21.26 7.65 -0.84
CA ASP A 112 20.65 7.18 -2.07
C ASP A 112 20.11 8.35 -2.90
N ILE A 113 20.40 8.34 -4.21
CA ILE A 113 20.01 9.44 -5.10
C ILE A 113 18.51 9.47 -5.41
N LEU A 114 17.83 8.34 -5.27
CA LEU A 114 16.38 8.22 -5.48
C LEU A 114 15.58 8.67 -4.25
N LEU A 115 16.23 8.77 -3.09
CA LEU A 115 15.58 9.13 -1.83
C LEU A 115 16.07 10.47 -1.26
N ASN A 116 17.32 10.86 -1.54
CA ASN A 116 17.94 12.09 -1.05
C ASN A 116 18.43 12.98 -2.21
N PRO A 117 18.04 14.27 -2.25
CA PRO A 117 17.30 15.02 -1.21
C PRO A 117 15.79 14.85 -1.20
N ASP A 118 15.23 14.32 -2.28
CA ASP A 118 13.80 14.22 -2.51
C ASP A 118 13.41 12.74 -2.61
N ASN A 119 12.23 12.38 -2.11
CA ASN A 119 11.74 11.01 -2.12
C ASN A 119 11.11 10.69 -3.48
N MET A 120 11.92 10.35 -4.48
CA MET A 120 11.44 10.22 -5.86
C MET A 120 10.55 9.00 -6.10
N LEU A 121 10.56 8.03 -5.18
CA LEU A 121 9.91 6.73 -5.36
C LEU A 121 8.56 6.62 -4.66
N PHE A 122 8.38 7.35 -3.56
CA PHE A 122 7.21 7.22 -2.70
C PHE A 122 6.49 8.56 -2.48
N ASP A 123 6.95 9.65 -3.11
CA ASP A 123 6.25 10.93 -3.13
C ASP A 123 5.34 11.01 -4.37
N PRO A 124 4.00 10.97 -4.21
CA PRO A 124 3.05 11.08 -5.31
C PRO A 124 3.07 12.46 -5.98
N LEU A 125 3.61 13.48 -5.29
CA LEU A 125 3.70 14.86 -5.78
C LEU A 125 5.10 15.19 -6.32
N TYR A 126 6.00 14.22 -6.37
CA TYR A 126 7.33 14.43 -6.96
C TYR A 126 7.24 14.58 -8.48
N LEU A 127 7.72 15.71 -8.98
CA LEU A 127 7.82 16.00 -10.41
C LEU A 127 9.27 16.35 -10.78
N ASP A 128 9.84 15.63 -11.75
CA ASP A 128 11.24 15.81 -12.17
C ASP A 128 11.53 17.29 -12.53
N GLY A 129 12.51 17.87 -11.85
CA GLY A 129 12.93 19.26 -12.03
C GLY A 129 12.05 20.32 -11.34
N ILE A 130 11.03 19.92 -10.57
CA ILE A 130 10.21 20.82 -9.73
C ILE A 130 10.18 20.31 -8.28
N PRO A 131 11.24 20.56 -7.49
CA PRO A 131 11.23 20.17 -6.08
C PRO A 131 10.18 20.98 -5.29
N ASN A 132 9.30 20.30 -4.55
CA ASN A 132 8.28 20.85 -3.65
C ASN A 132 7.17 21.69 -4.33
N VAL A 133 6.24 21.06 -5.05
CA VAL A 133 5.00 21.72 -5.49
C VAL A 133 3.97 21.70 -4.36
N SER A 134 4.20 22.46 -3.29
CA SER A 134 3.26 22.53 -2.16
C SER A 134 2.12 23.53 -2.34
N ASP A 135 2.15 24.40 -3.37
CA ASP A 135 1.41 25.67 -3.30
C ASP A 135 0.38 25.95 -4.41
N ASN A 136 0.16 25.07 -5.40
CA ASN A 136 -0.97 25.18 -6.37
C ASN A 136 -1.04 23.94 -7.28
N ILE A 137 -1.74 22.89 -6.84
CA ILE A 137 -1.99 21.66 -7.61
C ILE A 137 -2.98 21.89 -8.77
N ASP A 138 -3.79 22.97 -8.73
CA ASP A 138 -4.87 23.24 -9.70
C ASP A 138 -4.45 23.50 -11.17
N ASP A 139 -3.17 23.70 -11.49
CA ASP A 139 -2.72 24.17 -12.82
C ASP A 139 -1.65 23.29 -13.50
N LEU A 140 -1.34 22.11 -12.94
CA LEU A 140 -0.50 21.11 -13.57
C LEU A 140 -1.41 19.97 -14.04
N GLY A 141 -1.59 19.85 -15.36
CA GLY A 141 -2.32 18.73 -15.94
C GLY A 141 -1.82 17.41 -15.35
N ASP A 142 -2.78 16.63 -14.85
CA ASP A 142 -2.67 15.37 -14.09
C ASP A 142 -1.63 15.24 -12.95
N GLY A 143 -0.63 16.11 -12.79
CA GLY A 143 0.02 16.46 -11.50
C GLY A 143 0.80 15.38 -10.71
N PHE A 144 0.65 14.10 -11.02
CA PHE A 144 1.18 12.98 -10.23
C PHE A 144 2.54 12.48 -10.72
N ASN A 145 3.31 11.94 -9.77
CA ASN A 145 4.43 11.07 -10.06
C ASN A 145 3.92 9.77 -10.70
N ASP A 146 4.18 9.57 -12.00
CA ASP A 146 3.81 8.36 -12.73
C ASP A 146 4.78 7.19 -12.52
N ASP A 147 5.88 7.44 -11.81
CA ASP A 147 6.95 6.49 -11.50
C ASP A 147 6.93 6.06 -10.01
N LEU A 148 5.77 6.12 -9.35
CA LEU A 148 5.60 5.58 -8.00
C LEU A 148 5.92 4.08 -7.95
N VAL A 149 6.57 3.67 -6.86
CA VAL A 149 6.91 2.26 -6.61
C VAL A 149 5.79 1.59 -5.80
N PHE A 150 5.43 0.37 -6.19
CA PHE A 150 4.38 -0.48 -5.61
C PHE A 150 2.93 -0.05 -5.87
N ILE A 151 2.64 1.25 -5.75
CA ILE A 151 1.29 1.82 -5.95
C ILE A 151 1.25 2.69 -7.21
N GLY A 152 0.07 2.81 -7.80
CA GLY A 152 -0.21 3.68 -8.93
C GLY A 152 -1.01 4.93 -8.54
N PRO A 153 -1.20 5.89 -9.48
CA PRO A 153 -2.02 7.07 -9.24
C PRO A 153 -3.48 6.77 -8.88
N ASP A 154 -4.00 5.61 -9.29
CA ASP A 154 -5.36 5.17 -8.97
C ASP A 154 -5.47 4.60 -7.53
N ASP A 155 -4.34 4.37 -6.85
CA ASP A 155 -4.25 3.87 -5.47
C ASP A 155 -4.05 5.01 -4.45
N ILE A 156 -3.97 6.26 -4.92
CA ILE A 156 -3.81 7.45 -4.09
C ILE A 156 -5.14 7.90 -3.49
N GLN A 157 -5.12 8.19 -2.19
CA GLN A 157 -6.29 8.47 -1.38
C GLN A 157 -6.40 9.95 -0.99
N ASP A 158 -7.57 10.33 -0.46
CA ASP A 158 -7.79 11.61 0.22
C ASP A 158 -8.17 11.30 1.67
N ILE A 159 -7.18 10.84 2.44
CA ILE A 159 -7.32 10.44 3.85
C ILE A 159 -7.54 11.68 4.71
N GLY A 160 -7.02 12.81 4.23
CA GLY A 160 -7.18 14.12 4.84
C GLY A 160 -8.60 14.65 4.94
N GLY A 161 -9.64 14.13 4.25
CA GLY A 161 -11.01 14.59 4.54
C GLY A 161 -12.18 14.08 3.70
N ASP A 162 -13.10 13.38 4.35
CA ASP A 162 -14.38 13.92 4.85
C ASP A 162 -15.01 13.01 5.92
N GLY A 163 -14.25 12.70 6.97
CA GLY A 163 -14.75 11.87 8.08
C GLY A 163 -14.02 12.03 9.41
N ILE A 164 -12.82 12.61 9.40
CA ILE A 164 -12.00 12.80 10.59
C ILE A 164 -12.12 14.26 11.05
N PHE A 165 -12.41 14.45 12.33
CA PHE A 165 -12.54 15.77 12.95
C PHE A 165 -11.29 16.12 13.74
N ASP A 166 -10.86 17.38 13.69
CA ASP A 166 -9.84 17.89 14.60
C ASP A 166 -10.42 18.05 16.01
N LYS A 167 -9.54 18.33 16.98
CA LYS A 167 -9.89 18.58 18.40
C LYS A 167 -10.88 19.74 18.63
N ASP A 168 -11.14 20.57 17.61
CA ASP A 168 -12.05 21.71 17.67
C ASP A 168 -13.40 21.38 16.97
N GLY A 169 -13.58 20.14 16.50
CA GLY A 169 -14.77 19.67 15.78
C GLY A 169 -14.89 20.27 14.38
N GLU A 170 -13.80 20.83 13.86
CA GLU A 170 -13.72 21.15 12.45
C GLU A 170 -13.38 19.86 11.70
N VAL A 171 -13.99 19.67 10.53
CA VAL A 171 -13.52 18.65 9.59
C VAL A 171 -12.02 18.92 9.44
N ILE A 172 -11.17 17.91 9.62
CA ILE A 172 -9.83 17.99 9.06
C ILE A 172 -10.11 18.22 7.58
N GLU A 173 -9.97 19.48 7.13
CA GLU A 173 -10.19 19.77 5.73
C GLU A 173 -9.23 18.82 5.03
N SER A 174 -9.77 17.98 4.15
CA SER A 174 -8.99 17.37 3.09
C SER A 174 -8.02 18.44 2.69
N THR A 175 -6.73 18.16 2.89
CA THR A 175 -5.68 19.05 2.44
C THR A 175 -5.76 19.21 0.92
N GLY A 176 -6.68 18.48 0.26
CA GLY A 176 -6.75 18.21 -1.16
C GLY A 176 -5.53 17.42 -1.58
N GLN A 177 -4.86 16.76 -0.63
CA GLN A 177 -3.61 16.07 -0.88
C GLN A 177 -3.89 14.61 -1.14
N ASP A 178 -3.11 14.19 -2.10
CA ASP A 178 -3.00 12.88 -2.65
C ASP A 178 -2.14 12.04 -1.69
N ASP A 179 -2.81 11.35 -0.77
CA ASP A 179 -2.24 10.56 0.31
C ASP A 179 -1.84 9.15 -0.18
N PRO A 180 -0.58 8.72 0.02
CA PRO A 180 -0.13 7.39 -0.39
C PRO A 180 -0.68 6.22 0.43
N GLY A 181 -1.34 6.45 1.57
CA GLY A 181 -2.04 5.37 2.29
C GLY A 181 -1.17 4.35 3.01
N TRP A 182 0.14 4.57 3.17
CA TRP A 182 1.02 3.61 3.86
C TRP A 182 1.03 3.81 5.37
N VAL A 183 0.65 2.76 6.09
CA VAL A 183 0.68 2.67 7.55
C VAL A 183 1.91 1.89 8.00
N PHE A 184 2.73 2.50 8.85
CA PHE A 184 3.85 1.83 9.50
C PHE A 184 3.35 0.94 10.63
N LEU A 185 3.50 -0.39 10.53
CA LEU A 185 3.02 -1.30 11.58
C LEU A 185 3.98 -1.40 12.76
N GLY A 186 5.27 -1.23 12.49
CA GLY A 186 6.34 -1.35 13.48
C GLY A 186 7.59 -1.97 12.89
N ARG A 187 8.52 -2.32 13.78
CA ARG A 187 9.78 -2.97 13.39
C ARG A 187 10.31 -3.91 14.44
N THR A 188 11.15 -4.86 14.04
CA THR A 188 11.91 -5.65 15.01
C THR A 188 12.91 -4.79 15.76
N ASN A 189 13.11 -5.08 17.04
CA ASN A 189 14.13 -4.40 17.84
C ASN A 189 15.55 -4.88 17.47
N ASP A 190 16.58 -4.16 17.95
CA ASP A 190 18.01 -4.44 17.69
C ASP A 190 18.46 -5.87 18.09
N ALA A 191 17.63 -6.61 18.84
CA ALA A 191 17.91 -7.99 19.24
C ALA A 191 17.20 -9.04 18.38
N GLY A 192 16.31 -8.63 17.47
CA GLY A 192 15.57 -9.48 16.54
C GLY A 192 14.59 -10.46 17.20
N ASN A 193 14.23 -10.24 18.48
CA ASN A 193 13.42 -11.18 19.26
C ASN A 193 12.07 -10.61 19.70
N ASP A 194 11.81 -9.33 19.44
CA ASP A 194 10.56 -8.66 19.78
C ASP A 194 10.20 -7.69 18.66
N PHE A 195 8.90 -7.47 18.47
CA PHE A 195 8.37 -6.53 17.49
C PHE A 195 7.88 -5.28 18.22
N ASP A 196 8.52 -4.14 17.95
CA ASP A 196 8.12 -2.85 18.46
C ASP A 196 7.02 -2.29 17.55
N TYR A 197 5.77 -2.44 17.98
CA TYR A 197 4.60 -1.91 17.27
C TYR A 197 4.58 -0.38 17.28
N ALA A 198 4.11 0.19 16.18
CA ALA A 198 3.76 1.61 16.11
C ALA A 198 2.34 1.86 16.66
N ASP A 199 1.99 3.13 16.81
CA ASP A 199 0.63 3.57 17.07
C ASP A 199 0.12 4.32 15.84
N THR A 200 -1.20 4.42 15.66
CA THR A 200 -1.85 5.25 14.61
C THR A 200 -1.62 6.76 14.79
N GLY A 201 -1.01 7.18 15.91
CA GLY A 201 -0.69 8.58 16.20
C GLY A 201 -1.70 9.29 17.08
N ILE A 202 -1.54 10.61 17.23
CA ILE A 202 -2.38 11.46 18.07
C ILE A 202 -3.08 12.52 17.23
N GLY A 203 -4.38 12.77 17.43
CA GLY A 203 -5.07 13.85 16.73
C GLY A 203 -6.26 13.42 15.88
N LEU A 204 -6.53 12.12 15.81
CA LEU A 204 -7.72 11.55 15.18
C LEU A 204 -8.85 11.45 16.22
N PHE A 205 -10.03 11.94 15.88
CA PHE A 205 -11.19 11.94 16.76
C PHE A 205 -12.44 11.41 16.06
N ASP A 206 -13.26 10.65 16.78
CA ASP A 206 -14.57 10.19 16.31
C ASP A 206 -15.60 11.35 16.28
N GLU A 207 -16.80 11.08 15.74
CA GLU A 207 -17.93 12.03 15.75
C GLU A 207 -18.35 12.53 17.14
N ASN A 208 -17.83 11.92 18.22
CA ASN A 208 -18.11 12.22 19.61
C ASN A 208 -16.91 12.85 20.35
N ASP A 209 -15.86 13.29 19.66
CA ASP A 209 -14.64 13.90 20.21
C ASP A 209 -13.80 12.94 21.10
N ASN A 210 -13.91 11.63 20.86
CA ASN A 210 -13.04 10.63 21.48
C ASN A 210 -11.82 10.39 20.60
N SER A 211 -10.63 10.35 21.21
CA SER A 211 -9.39 9.99 20.51
C SER A 211 -9.50 8.60 19.89
N LEU A 212 -9.21 8.51 18.59
CA LEU A 212 -9.09 7.28 17.81
C LEU A 212 -7.65 6.74 17.81
N GLN A 213 -6.89 6.98 18.89
CA GLN A 213 -5.54 6.42 18.98
C GLN A 213 -5.65 4.92 19.21
N LEU A 214 -5.36 4.15 18.17
CA LEU A 214 -5.29 2.70 18.19
C LEU A 214 -3.84 2.25 18.32
N ASN A 215 -3.63 1.31 19.24
CA ASN A 215 -2.37 0.58 19.39
C ASN A 215 -2.37 -0.57 18.38
N ILE A 216 -1.46 -0.54 17.41
CA ILE A 216 -1.39 -1.55 16.35
C ILE A 216 -1.16 -2.94 16.95
N GLY A 217 -0.36 -3.05 18.03
CA GLY A 217 -0.12 -4.32 18.72
C GLY A 217 -1.34 -4.93 19.43
N GLU A 218 -2.46 -4.20 19.56
CA GLU A 218 -3.74 -4.77 20.01
C GLU A 218 -4.59 -5.31 18.86
N LEU A 219 -4.32 -4.88 17.63
CA LEU A 219 -5.06 -5.25 16.43
C LEU A 219 -4.39 -6.37 15.64
N ILE A 220 -3.07 -6.44 15.67
CA ILE A 220 -2.29 -7.37 14.85
C ILE A 220 -1.09 -7.90 15.61
N THR A 221 -0.87 -9.21 15.51
CA THR A 221 0.34 -9.88 16.03
C THR A 221 1.29 -10.13 14.88
N ILE A 222 2.51 -9.59 14.97
CA ILE A 222 3.60 -9.80 14.01
C ILE A 222 4.76 -10.48 14.73
N ASP A 223 5.20 -11.61 14.19
CA ASP A 223 6.28 -12.42 14.76
C ASP A 223 7.35 -12.72 13.72
N PHE A 224 8.60 -12.67 14.15
CA PHE A 224 9.77 -13.13 13.39
C PHE A 224 10.54 -14.16 14.21
N GLY A 225 11.01 -15.25 13.58
CA GLY A 225 11.92 -16.18 14.25
C GLY A 225 11.80 -17.63 13.80
N CYS A 226 12.22 -18.55 14.68
CA CYS A 226 12.20 -20.00 14.44
C CYS A 226 11.00 -20.70 15.09
N ASP A 227 10.35 -20.04 16.05
CA ASP A 227 9.16 -20.52 16.78
C ASP A 227 8.03 -19.51 16.56
N VAL A 228 7.80 -19.15 15.29
CA VAL A 228 6.57 -18.43 14.91
C VAL A 228 5.42 -19.37 15.29
N ASN A 229 4.43 -18.88 16.05
CA ASN A 229 3.37 -19.62 16.79
C ASN A 229 3.56 -19.74 18.31
N ASN A 230 3.68 -18.63 19.04
CA ASN A 230 3.41 -18.62 20.48
C ASN A 230 2.26 -17.70 20.91
N ASP A 231 1.46 -17.17 19.98
CA ASP A 231 0.20 -16.51 20.35
C ASP A 231 -0.95 -17.53 20.43
N THR A 232 -1.70 -17.43 21.52
CA THR A 232 -2.68 -18.38 22.03
C THR A 232 -4.08 -18.24 21.43
N THR A 233 -4.23 -17.42 20.38
CA THR A 233 -5.52 -17.00 19.82
C THR A 233 -5.84 -17.66 18.47
N THR A 234 -4.83 -18.00 17.65
CA THR A 234 -5.01 -18.73 16.39
C THR A 234 -3.92 -19.78 16.21
N ASP A 235 -4.26 -21.05 16.46
CA ASP A 235 -3.44 -22.25 16.17
C ASP A 235 -3.26 -22.43 14.64
N VAL A 236 -2.64 -21.49 13.94
CA VAL A 236 -2.11 -21.74 12.60
C VAL A 236 -0.77 -22.43 12.81
N ASN A 237 -0.69 -23.75 12.63
CA ASN A 237 0.61 -24.43 12.55
C ASN A 237 1.30 -24.01 11.25
N ILE A 238 1.99 -22.88 11.30
CA ILE A 238 2.90 -22.46 10.23
C ILE A 238 3.98 -23.55 10.12
N ILE A 239 4.16 -24.07 8.92
CA ILE A 239 4.98 -25.24 8.65
C ILE A 239 6.42 -24.94 9.10
N ASN A 240 6.90 -25.69 10.09
CA ASN A 240 8.28 -25.65 10.54
C ASN A 240 9.22 -26.11 9.41
N ASN A 241 9.66 -25.17 8.59
CA ASN A 241 10.83 -25.36 7.73
C ASN A 241 12.09 -25.14 8.58
N ASP A 242 13.13 -25.97 8.36
CA ASP A 242 14.34 -26.12 9.18
C ASP A 242 15.29 -24.87 9.23
N GLY A 243 14.76 -23.64 9.18
CA GLY A 243 15.51 -22.38 9.22
C GLY A 243 14.84 -21.29 10.06
N CYS A 244 15.66 -20.50 10.78
CA CYS A 244 15.26 -19.43 11.73
C CYS A 244 14.83 -18.11 11.07
N ASN A 245 14.20 -18.17 9.91
CA ASN A 245 13.86 -16.99 9.12
C ASN A 245 12.40 -17.05 8.66
N GLN A 246 11.49 -17.19 9.60
CA GLN A 246 10.06 -17.18 9.32
C GLN A 246 9.46 -15.86 9.82
N TRP A 247 8.36 -15.47 9.19
CA TRP A 247 7.54 -14.34 9.62
C TRP A 247 6.07 -14.74 9.62
N SER A 248 5.28 -14.10 10.49
CA SER A 248 3.83 -14.17 10.44
C SER A 248 3.19 -12.85 10.81
N LEU A 249 1.97 -12.68 10.33
CA LEU A 249 1.11 -11.55 10.60
C LEU A 249 -0.30 -12.11 10.83
N SER A 250 -0.82 -11.91 12.04
CA SER A 250 -2.10 -12.47 12.49
C SER A 250 -2.97 -11.34 13.06
N PRO A 251 -3.88 -10.77 12.27
CA PRO A 251 -4.78 -9.72 12.72
C PRO A 251 -5.96 -10.30 13.52
N ILE A 252 -6.60 -9.49 14.35
CA ILE A 252 -7.86 -9.85 15.00
C ILE A 252 -9.01 -9.92 13.99
N ALA A 253 -10.02 -10.74 14.28
CA ALA A 253 -11.14 -10.95 13.36
C ALA A 253 -11.98 -9.68 13.10
N SER A 254 -11.98 -8.74 14.06
CA SER A 254 -12.73 -7.48 13.97
C SER A 254 -11.91 -6.33 13.36
N ILE A 255 -10.67 -6.56 12.91
CA ILE A 255 -9.77 -5.46 12.53
C ILE A 255 -10.38 -4.54 11.47
N ALA A 256 -11.06 -5.09 10.46
CA ALA A 256 -11.71 -4.29 9.42
C ALA A 256 -12.84 -3.42 9.98
N GLU A 257 -13.66 -3.94 10.92
CA GLU A 257 -14.72 -3.17 11.58
C GLU A 257 -14.15 -2.11 12.55
N ASP A 258 -13.05 -2.43 13.23
CA ASP A 258 -12.39 -1.54 14.18
C ASP A 258 -11.64 -0.39 13.46
N LEU A 259 -11.21 -0.62 12.21
CA LEU A 259 -10.48 0.31 11.37
C LEU A 259 -11.34 1.08 10.35
N ASP A 260 -12.57 0.63 10.08
CA ASP A 260 -13.53 1.30 9.18
C ASP A 260 -13.67 2.82 9.41
N PRO A 261 -13.69 3.33 10.66
CA PRO A 261 -13.75 4.78 10.88
C PRO A 261 -12.52 5.57 10.40
N LEU A 262 -11.38 4.92 10.19
CA LEU A 262 -10.11 5.52 9.80
C LEU A 262 -9.77 5.29 8.32
N PHE A 263 -10.02 4.07 7.86
CA PHE A 263 -9.53 3.54 6.58
C PHE A 263 -10.68 3.09 5.64
N GLY A 264 -11.91 3.12 6.14
CA GLY A 264 -13.09 2.67 5.41
C GLY A 264 -13.19 1.14 5.31
N ASP A 265 -14.02 0.68 4.37
CA ASP A 265 -14.20 -0.74 4.13
C ASP A 265 -12.90 -1.34 3.58
N GLY A 266 -12.43 -2.46 4.16
CA GLY A 266 -11.31 -3.22 3.60
C GLY A 266 -10.31 -3.74 4.62
N PHE A 267 -9.41 -4.59 4.11
CA PHE A 267 -8.16 -4.98 4.76
C PHE A 267 -7.00 -4.62 3.82
N PHE A 268 -5.78 -4.49 4.33
CA PHE A 268 -4.65 -4.01 3.51
C PHE A 268 -4.49 -4.78 2.18
N ASP A 269 -4.24 -4.06 1.10
CA ASP A 269 -4.01 -4.63 -0.23
C ASP A 269 -2.53 -4.76 -0.58
N HIS A 270 -1.65 -4.10 0.18
CA HIS A 270 -0.21 -4.33 0.17
C HIS A 270 0.37 -4.60 1.55
N LEU A 271 1.45 -5.40 1.58
CA LEU A 271 2.28 -5.62 2.76
C LEU A 271 3.76 -5.51 2.36
N ALA A 272 4.42 -4.46 2.86
CA ALA A 272 5.81 -4.18 2.55
C ALA A 272 6.74 -4.50 3.71
N PHE A 273 7.90 -5.07 3.38
CA PHE A 273 8.99 -5.37 4.32
C PHE A 273 10.22 -4.55 3.94
N VAL A 274 10.75 -3.78 4.90
CA VAL A 274 12.04 -3.12 4.76
C VAL A 274 13.07 -3.83 5.63
N ILE A 275 14.08 -4.42 5.00
CA ILE A 275 15.14 -5.17 5.69
C ILE A 275 16.40 -4.29 5.72
N LYS A 276 16.75 -3.80 6.90
CA LYS A 276 17.94 -2.97 7.12
C LYS A 276 19.11 -3.82 7.57
N ALA A 277 20.28 -3.62 6.95
CA ALA A 277 21.53 -4.23 7.38
C ALA A 277 22.74 -3.32 7.12
N GLY A 278 23.58 -3.10 8.14
CA GLY A 278 24.75 -2.22 8.00
C GLY A 278 24.35 -0.80 7.59
N ASP A 279 24.87 -0.31 6.48
CA ASP A 279 24.58 1.01 5.91
C ASP A 279 23.62 0.94 4.71
N GLU A 280 22.96 -0.20 4.47
CA GLU A 280 22.07 -0.44 3.33
C GLU A 280 20.71 -0.98 3.80
N PHE A 281 19.69 -0.92 2.94
CA PHE A 281 18.42 -1.62 3.10
C PHE A 281 17.82 -2.05 1.78
N ILE A 282 16.88 -2.98 1.83
CA ILE A 282 16.08 -3.44 0.69
C ILE A 282 14.61 -3.48 1.07
N ILE A 283 13.75 -3.26 0.07
CA ILE A 283 12.30 -3.22 0.23
C ILE A 283 11.64 -4.27 -0.66
N TYR A 284 10.73 -5.04 -0.07
CA TYR A 284 9.86 -5.99 -0.75
C TYR A 284 8.41 -5.63 -0.52
N ASP A 285 7.56 -5.89 -1.51
CA ASP A 285 6.13 -5.67 -1.44
C ASP A 285 5.34 -6.92 -1.86
N PHE A 286 4.26 -7.20 -1.13
CA PHE A 286 3.23 -8.15 -1.53
C PHE A 286 1.94 -7.41 -1.88
N ASN A 287 1.73 -7.15 -3.18
CA ASN A 287 0.43 -6.73 -3.70
C ASN A 287 -0.56 -7.93 -3.71
N PHE A 288 -1.59 -7.88 -2.86
CA PHE A 288 -2.60 -8.92 -2.73
C PHE A 288 -3.64 -8.92 -3.85
N ASN A 289 -3.85 -7.81 -4.57
CA ASN A 289 -4.68 -7.80 -5.77
C ASN A 289 -4.09 -8.72 -6.85
N ILE A 290 -2.76 -8.71 -7.01
CA ILE A 290 -2.05 -9.62 -7.91
C ILE A 290 -2.12 -11.07 -7.40
N ILE A 291 -1.82 -11.29 -6.12
CA ILE A 291 -1.82 -12.65 -5.53
C ILE A 291 -3.22 -13.28 -5.59
N LYS A 292 -4.28 -12.52 -5.31
CA LYS A 292 -5.68 -12.93 -5.47
C LYS A 292 -5.94 -13.41 -6.90
N ALA A 293 -5.62 -12.59 -7.90
CA ALA A 293 -5.85 -12.92 -9.31
C ALA A 293 -5.08 -14.19 -9.73
N GLU A 294 -3.85 -14.38 -9.22
CA GLU A 294 -3.06 -15.59 -9.43
C GLU A 294 -3.73 -16.83 -8.81
N ILE A 295 -4.12 -16.77 -7.53
CA ILE A 295 -4.76 -17.87 -6.81
C ILE A 295 -6.08 -18.27 -7.48
N GLU A 296 -6.92 -17.30 -7.82
CA GLU A 296 -8.17 -17.52 -8.55
C GLU A 296 -7.91 -18.20 -9.91
N GLY A 297 -6.91 -17.72 -10.65
CA GLY A 297 -6.53 -18.29 -11.94
C GLY A 297 -6.03 -19.74 -11.85
N ILE A 298 -5.34 -20.10 -10.77
CA ILE A 298 -4.76 -21.43 -10.55
C ILE A 298 -5.79 -22.42 -9.99
N THR A 299 -6.54 -22.00 -8.98
CA THR A 299 -7.36 -22.89 -8.13
C THR A 299 -8.86 -22.72 -8.35
N GLY A 300 -9.30 -21.57 -8.85
CA GLY A 300 -10.70 -21.15 -8.87
C GLY A 300 -11.26 -20.80 -7.50
N LEU A 301 -10.41 -20.66 -6.47
CA LEU A 301 -10.78 -20.15 -5.15
C LEU A 301 -10.86 -18.63 -5.21
N ASP A 302 -12.01 -18.09 -4.78
CA ASP A 302 -12.24 -16.65 -4.63
C ASP A 302 -11.63 -16.18 -3.31
N VAL A 303 -10.68 -15.24 -3.39
CA VAL A 303 -10.02 -14.64 -2.23
C VAL A 303 -10.65 -13.28 -1.97
N ASP A 304 -11.18 -13.07 -0.77
CA ASP A 304 -11.92 -11.88 -0.41
C ASP A 304 -11.04 -10.92 0.40
N LEU A 305 -10.55 -9.85 -0.21
CA LEU A 305 -9.64 -8.91 0.46
C LEU A 305 -10.36 -7.95 1.42
N GLU A 306 -11.69 -8.02 1.53
CA GLU A 306 -12.46 -7.22 2.51
C GLU A 306 -12.40 -7.83 3.92
N VAL A 307 -11.85 -9.04 4.07
CA VAL A 307 -11.78 -9.76 5.34
C VAL A 307 -10.33 -10.10 5.71
N PRO A 308 -10.01 -10.14 7.02
CA PRO A 308 -8.64 -10.32 7.46
C PRO A 308 -8.12 -11.76 7.28
N TYR A 309 -6.85 -11.87 6.85
CA TYR A 309 -6.12 -13.13 6.73
C TYR A 309 -4.93 -13.19 7.69
N ASN A 310 -4.72 -14.37 8.28
CA ASN A 310 -3.43 -14.76 8.82
C ASN A 310 -2.48 -15.05 7.66
N LEU A 311 -1.32 -14.42 7.70
CA LEU A 311 -0.28 -14.53 6.69
C LEU A 311 0.97 -15.12 7.32
N ALA A 312 1.65 -15.97 6.58
CA ALA A 312 2.93 -16.50 7.00
C ALA A 312 3.86 -16.72 5.82
N GLY A 313 5.14 -16.65 6.12
CA GLY A 313 6.16 -16.72 5.09
C GLY A 313 7.54 -17.01 5.63
N THR A 314 8.50 -16.97 4.72
CA THR A 314 9.91 -17.04 5.06
C THR A 314 10.64 -15.83 4.53
N PHE A 315 11.80 -15.57 5.09
CA PHE A 315 12.79 -14.72 4.46
C PHE A 315 14.11 -15.48 4.40
N ASN A 316 14.95 -15.17 3.44
CA ASN A 316 16.33 -15.66 3.42
C ASN A 316 17.23 -14.43 3.42
N TRP A 317 18.19 -14.34 4.34
CA TRP A 317 19.16 -13.26 4.34
C TRP A 317 20.53 -13.80 3.92
N LEU A 318 20.94 -13.43 2.71
CA LEU A 318 22.22 -13.81 2.13
C LEU A 318 23.28 -12.70 2.22
N GLY A 319 22.90 -11.54 2.77
CA GLY A 319 23.79 -10.39 2.89
C GLY A 319 24.94 -10.59 3.86
N THR A 320 26.03 -9.84 3.64
CA THR A 320 27.28 -9.96 4.42
C THR A 320 27.25 -9.21 5.75
N HIS A 321 26.19 -8.44 6.01
CA HIS A 321 25.96 -7.69 7.24
C HIS A 321 24.84 -8.33 8.05
N ALA A 322 24.86 -8.19 9.37
CA ALA A 322 23.73 -8.63 10.17
C ALA A 322 22.54 -7.69 9.92
N ILE A 323 21.34 -8.25 9.88
CA ILE A 323 20.10 -7.47 9.91
C ILE A 323 20.10 -6.67 11.21
N SER A 324 19.90 -5.36 11.12
CA SER A 324 19.69 -4.50 12.29
C SER A 324 18.24 -4.57 12.74
N HIS A 325 17.32 -4.45 11.79
CA HIS A 325 15.88 -4.54 12.02
C HIS A 325 15.14 -4.82 10.71
N ILE A 326 13.89 -5.25 10.85
CA ILE A 326 12.93 -5.41 9.76
C ILE A 326 11.73 -4.54 10.11
N SER A 327 11.42 -3.58 9.24
CA SER A 327 10.25 -2.72 9.34
C SER A 327 9.12 -3.29 8.49
N VAL A 328 7.88 -3.19 8.96
CA VAL A 328 6.69 -3.68 8.25
C VAL A 328 5.72 -2.53 8.04
N TYR A 329 5.20 -2.42 6.83
CA TYR A 329 4.19 -1.43 6.45
C TYR A 329 3.03 -2.13 5.74
N ALA A 330 1.83 -1.60 5.93
CA ALA A 330 0.64 -2.03 5.20
C ALA A 330 0.07 -0.83 4.44
N HIS A 331 -0.50 -1.08 3.26
CA HIS A 331 -1.21 -0.05 2.50
C HIS A 331 -2.70 -0.21 2.70
N ASP A 332 -3.39 0.89 2.93
CA ASP A 332 -4.84 0.91 2.98
C ASP A 332 -5.45 0.76 1.57
N PRO A 333 -6.37 -0.18 1.31
CA PRO A 333 -6.97 -0.34 -0.01
C PRO A 333 -7.86 0.84 -0.41
N ILE A 334 -7.81 1.22 -1.68
CA ILE A 334 -8.93 1.94 -2.30
C ILE A 334 -9.98 0.93 -2.74
N LEU A 335 -11.03 0.77 -1.95
CA LEU A 335 -12.21 0.08 -2.44
C LEU A 335 -12.95 0.97 -3.44
N GLU A 336 -13.12 0.50 -4.68
CA GLU A 336 -13.86 1.18 -5.76
C GLU A 336 -15.33 1.53 -5.40
N ASP A 337 -15.80 1.09 -4.23
CA ASP A 337 -17.10 1.40 -3.64
C ASP A 337 -17.08 2.54 -2.61
N GLY A 338 -16.12 3.47 -2.71
CA GLY A 338 -16.24 4.81 -2.10
C GLY A 338 -17.63 5.39 -2.38
N PRO A 339 -18.24 6.13 -1.43
CA PRO A 339 -19.68 6.34 -1.33
C PRO A 339 -20.21 6.74 -2.69
N THR A 340 -20.90 5.80 -3.36
CA THR A 340 -21.37 5.95 -4.75
C THR A 340 -21.73 7.40 -4.97
N VAL A 341 -20.94 8.13 -5.76
CA VAL A 341 -21.18 9.56 -5.93
C VAL A 341 -22.56 9.64 -6.56
N ILE A 342 -23.58 9.86 -5.72
CA ILE A 342 -24.94 10.00 -6.17
C ILE A 342 -24.88 11.32 -6.88
N SER A 343 -24.61 11.28 -8.20
CA SER A 343 -24.65 12.43 -9.07
C SER A 343 -25.92 13.17 -8.71
N GLU A 344 -25.77 14.30 -7.99
CA GLU A 344 -26.92 15.03 -7.48
C GLU A 344 -27.83 15.23 -8.69
N PRO A 345 -29.11 14.82 -8.62
CA PRO A 345 -29.97 14.85 -9.79
C PRO A 345 -29.99 16.28 -10.30
N ARG A 346 -29.25 16.52 -11.41
CA ARG A 346 -28.75 17.84 -11.82
C ARG A 346 -29.76 18.89 -11.41
N ALA A 347 -29.46 19.69 -10.38
CA ALA A 347 -30.43 20.64 -9.83
C ALA A 347 -31.00 21.57 -10.93
N SER A 348 -30.24 21.77 -12.02
CA SER A 348 -30.66 22.42 -13.25
C SER A 348 -31.88 21.77 -13.94
N LEU A 349 -32.02 20.44 -13.89
CA LEU A 349 -33.13 19.67 -14.48
C LEU A 349 -34.40 19.77 -13.62
N LEU A 350 -34.27 19.75 -12.29
CA LEU A 350 -35.37 20.04 -11.36
C LEU A 350 -35.81 21.51 -11.45
N LEU A 351 -34.86 22.44 -11.56
CA LEU A 351 -35.13 23.86 -11.74
C LEU A 351 -35.80 24.13 -13.10
N LEU A 352 -35.33 23.49 -14.18
CA LEU A 352 -35.96 23.56 -15.50
C LEU A 352 -37.40 23.01 -15.45
N PHE A 353 -37.61 21.88 -14.78
CA PHE A 353 -38.95 21.31 -14.59
C PHE A 353 -39.87 22.24 -13.78
N GLY A 354 -39.35 22.85 -12.71
CA GLY A 354 -40.04 23.87 -11.92
C GLY A 354 -40.43 25.10 -12.75
N VAL A 355 -39.53 25.60 -13.59
CA VAL A 355 -39.79 26.72 -14.51
C VAL A 355 -40.87 26.34 -15.55
N ILE A 356 -40.82 25.13 -16.10
CA ILE A 356 -41.84 24.63 -17.05
C ILE A 356 -43.23 24.58 -16.39
N LEU A 357 -43.33 24.09 -15.15
CA LEU A 357 -44.59 24.05 -14.41
C LEU A 357 -45.16 25.45 -14.13
N ILE A 358 -44.31 26.42 -13.80
CA ILE A 358 -44.72 27.82 -13.61
C ILE A 358 -45.23 28.42 -14.92
N LEU A 359 -44.53 28.17 -16.04
CA LEU A 359 -44.95 28.64 -17.36
C LEU A 359 -46.29 28.03 -17.81
N LEU A 360 -46.51 26.74 -17.54
CA LEU A 360 -47.79 26.07 -17.83
C LEU A 360 -48.94 26.65 -16.98
N ARG A 361 -48.69 26.99 -15.72
CA ARG A 361 -49.67 27.65 -14.83
C ARG A 361 -50.02 29.07 -15.29
N LEU A 362 -49.03 29.83 -15.76
CA LEU A 362 -49.23 31.18 -16.31
C LEU A 362 -49.97 31.17 -17.65
N LYS A 363 -49.82 30.10 -18.46
CA LYS A 363 -50.57 29.93 -19.71
C LYS A 363 -52.03 29.53 -19.46
N SER A 364 -52.28 28.67 -18.47
CA SER A 364 -53.63 28.25 -18.06
C SER A 364 -54.52 29.42 -17.63
N THR A 365 -53.95 30.41 -16.95
CA THR A 365 -54.68 31.61 -16.48
C THR A 365 -55.06 32.60 -17.59
N ARG A 366 -54.53 32.47 -18.81
CA ARG A 366 -54.89 33.33 -19.96
C ARG A 366 -56.03 32.80 -20.83
N VAL A 367 -56.56 31.60 -20.54
CA VAL A 367 -57.71 31.02 -21.28
C VAL A 367 -59.05 31.34 -20.58
N ALA A 368 -59.02 31.96 -19.41
CA ALA A 368 -60.21 32.44 -18.69
C ALA A 368 -60.31 33.96 -18.74
N LEU A 369 -60.59 34.52 -19.93
CA LEU A 369 -61.13 35.88 -20.11
C LEU A 369 -61.90 35.98 -21.43
#